data_AF-A0A381Q6X2-F1
#
_entry.id   AF-A0A381Q6X2-F1
#
_cell.length_a   1.000
_cell.length_b   1.000
_cell.length_c   1.000
_cell.angle_alpha   90.00
_cell.angle_beta   90.00
_cell.angle_gamma   90.00
#
_symmetry.space_group_name_H-M   'P 1'
#
loop_
_entity.id
_entity.type
_entity.pdbx_description
1 polymer ?
#
loop_
_entity_poly.entity_id
_entity_poly.type
_entity_poly.pdbx_seq_one_letter_code
_entity_poly.pdbx_strand_id
1 'polypeptide(L)'
;MIHELAHFKVSKNINNTIRPHGIEWKKTFQKMMLPLLNNKIFPDDLLSKLAKHLKNPSASSDSDINLVISLNKYDLNNDENCFLFDVLNDSLFEYKGARIYKKINKLRKRYICEEIKTGKKYLFSPVSRVKKINYEKSSS
;
A
#
# COMPACT_ATOMS: atom_id res chain seq x y z
N MET A 1 12.01 1.36 -4.06
CA MET A 1 13.44 1.31 -4.45
C MET A 1 13.81 0.02 -5.20
N ILE A 2 13.80 -1.18 -4.57
CA ILE A 2 14.18 -2.44 -5.25
C ILE A 2 13.31 -2.77 -6.47
N HIS A 3 12.02 -2.38 -6.42
CA HIS A 3 11.08 -2.54 -7.53
C HIS A 3 11.58 -1.88 -8.82
N GLU A 4 11.91 -0.59 -8.74
CA GLU A 4 12.41 0.20 -9.87
C GLU A 4 13.81 -0.24 -10.32
N LEU A 5 14.68 -0.61 -9.37
CA LEU A 5 16.02 -1.13 -9.69
C LEU A 5 15.95 -2.47 -10.44
N ALA A 6 14.95 -3.31 -10.15
CA ALA A 6 14.71 -4.53 -10.91
C ALA A 6 14.26 -4.23 -12.35
N HIS A 7 13.39 -3.24 -12.57
CA HIS A 7 13.04 -2.78 -13.92
C HIS A 7 14.28 -2.31 -14.68
N PHE A 8 15.11 -1.47 -14.05
CA PHE A 8 16.35 -0.98 -14.65
C PHE A 8 17.34 -2.11 -14.99
N LYS A 9 17.50 -3.10 -14.11
CA LYS A 9 18.42 -4.21 -14.34
C LYS A 9 17.94 -5.13 -15.47
N VAL A 10 16.63 -5.28 -15.63
CA VAL A 10 16.03 -6.08 -16.71
C VAL A 10 16.16 -5.36 -18.04
N SER A 11 15.92 -4.05 -18.09
CA SER A 11 16.07 -3.26 -19.32
C SER A 11 17.50 -3.18 -19.83
N LYS A 12 18.51 -3.25 -18.96
CA LYS A 12 19.93 -3.29 -19.36
C LYS A 12 20.40 -4.62 -19.95
N ASN A 13 19.73 -5.72 -19.66
CA ASN A 13 20.21 -7.06 -20.01
C ASN A 13 19.53 -7.65 -21.26
N ILE A 14 18.52 -6.97 -21.83
CA ILE A 14 17.71 -7.48 -22.93
C ILE A 14 17.48 -6.35 -23.95
N ASN A 15 17.78 -6.60 -25.22
CA ASN A 15 17.61 -5.63 -26.32
C ASN A 15 16.17 -5.53 -26.86
N ASN A 16 15.20 -6.18 -26.19
CA ASN A 16 13.79 -6.27 -26.62
C ASN A 16 12.84 -5.61 -25.62
N THR A 17 11.64 -5.28 -26.10
CA THR A 17 10.55 -4.76 -25.27
C THR A 17 10.09 -5.79 -24.25
N ILE A 18 10.33 -5.53 -22.97
CA ILE A 18 9.95 -6.41 -21.86
C ILE A 18 8.58 -5.99 -21.32
N ARG A 19 7.72 -6.97 -21.04
CA ARG A 19 6.45 -6.71 -20.37
C ARG A 19 6.72 -6.24 -18.94
N PRO A 20 6.15 -5.09 -18.50
CA PRO A 20 6.22 -4.67 -17.11
C PRO A 20 5.78 -5.80 -16.19
N HIS A 21 6.61 -6.10 -15.18
CA HIS A 21 6.35 -7.16 -14.19
C HIS A 21 6.22 -8.57 -14.78
N GLY A 22 6.80 -8.79 -15.97
CA GLY A 22 6.94 -10.08 -16.63
C GLY A 22 7.86 -11.07 -15.89
N ILE A 23 8.07 -12.25 -16.45
CA ILE A 23 8.80 -13.33 -15.78
C ILE A 23 10.27 -12.95 -15.50
N GLU A 24 10.88 -12.20 -16.41
CA GLU A 24 12.24 -11.67 -16.33
C GLU A 24 12.37 -10.70 -15.15
N TRP A 25 11.40 -9.80 -15.02
CA TRP A 25 11.33 -8.88 -13.90
C TRP A 25 11.11 -9.61 -12.58
N LYS A 26 10.17 -10.56 -12.52
CA LYS A 26 9.90 -11.32 -11.29
C LYS A 26 11.14 -12.07 -10.81
N LYS A 27 11.85 -12.76 -11.71
CA LYS A 27 13.10 -13.46 -11.39
C LYS A 27 14.18 -12.51 -10.88
N THR A 28 14.35 -11.37 -11.54
CA THR A 28 15.36 -10.37 -11.14
C THR A 28 15.04 -9.77 -9.79
N PHE A 29 13.78 -9.38 -9.56
CA PHE A 29 13.30 -8.86 -8.29
C PHE A 29 13.49 -9.88 -7.15
N GLN A 30 13.11 -11.14 -7.36
CA GLN A 30 13.32 -12.22 -6.38
C GLN A 30 14.80 -12.40 -6.04
N LYS A 31 15.68 -12.46 -7.05
CA LYS A 31 17.13 -12.60 -6.83
C LYS A 31 17.71 -11.45 -6.03
N MET A 32 17.23 -10.23 -6.27
CA MET A 32 17.68 -9.04 -5.53
C MET A 32 17.13 -9.00 -4.09
N MET A 33 15.94 -9.53 -3.85
CA MET A 33 15.34 -9.58 -2.52
C MET A 33 15.91 -10.70 -1.64
N LEU A 34 16.40 -11.79 -2.23
CA LEU A 34 16.85 -12.98 -1.49
C LEU A 34 17.89 -12.69 -0.40
N PRO A 35 18.95 -11.87 -0.62
CA PRO A 35 19.91 -11.53 0.43
C PRO A 35 19.29 -10.77 1.60
N LEU A 36 18.16 -10.08 1.37
CA LEU A 36 17.46 -9.30 2.39
C LEU A 36 16.54 -10.17 3.25
N LEU A 37 16.21 -11.39 2.83
CA LEU A 37 15.32 -12.31 3.53
C LEU A 37 16.04 -13.09 4.64
N ASN A 38 16.50 -12.38 5.66
CA ASN A 38 17.09 -13.01 6.83
C ASN A 38 16.75 -12.26 8.13
N ASN A 39 16.90 -12.96 9.24
CA ASN A 39 16.54 -12.47 10.59
C ASN A 39 17.47 -11.40 11.16
N LYS A 40 18.59 -11.12 10.49
CA LYS A 40 19.44 -9.95 10.82
C LYS A 40 18.87 -8.65 10.27
N ILE A 41 17.96 -8.73 9.29
CA ILE A 41 17.36 -7.57 8.60
C ILE A 41 15.88 -7.43 8.95
N PHE A 42 15.11 -8.52 8.96
CA PHE A 42 13.69 -8.49 9.26
C PHE A 42 13.33 -9.43 10.42
N PRO A 43 12.40 -9.06 11.30
CA PRO A 43 11.85 -9.95 12.32
C PRO A 43 11.19 -11.21 11.71
N ASP A 44 11.19 -12.32 12.45
CA ASP A 44 10.71 -13.63 11.98
C ASP A 44 9.24 -13.62 11.52
N ASP A 45 8.38 -12.89 12.23
CA ASP A 45 6.96 -12.80 11.89
C ASP A 45 6.72 -12.06 10.56
N LEU A 46 7.61 -11.11 10.21
CA LEU A 46 7.59 -10.37 8.97
C LEU A 46 8.24 -11.15 7.83
N LEU A 47 9.34 -11.88 8.10
CA LEU A 47 10.03 -12.72 7.12
C LEU A 47 9.08 -13.72 6.47
N SER A 48 8.26 -14.41 7.26
CA SER A 48 7.32 -15.41 6.73
C SER A 48 6.31 -14.81 5.74
N LYS A 49 5.86 -13.58 5.98
CA LYS A 49 4.90 -12.85 5.13
C LYS A 49 5.59 -12.29 3.89
N LEU A 50 6.78 -11.71 4.06
CA LEU A 50 7.58 -11.19 2.97
C LEU A 50 8.01 -12.31 2.01
N ALA A 51 8.44 -13.46 2.53
CA ALA A 51 8.77 -14.63 1.72
C ALA A 51 7.57 -15.13 0.90
N LYS A 52 6.37 -15.16 1.50
CA LYS A 52 5.13 -15.51 0.77
C LYS A 52 4.83 -14.52 -0.35
N HIS A 53 4.91 -13.22 -0.08
CA HIS A 53 4.71 -12.16 -1.06
C HIS A 53 5.66 -12.31 -2.26
N LEU A 54 6.94 -12.59 -1.99
CA LEU A 54 7.97 -12.70 -3.00
C LEU A 54 7.87 -13.96 -3.88
N LYS A 55 7.05 -14.96 -3.53
CA LYS A 55 6.78 -16.10 -4.43
C LYS A 55 6.07 -15.65 -5.72
N ASN A 56 5.21 -14.64 -5.63
CA ASN A 56 4.56 -14.04 -6.78
C ASN A 56 4.40 -12.53 -6.57
N PRO A 57 5.48 -11.74 -6.76
CA PRO A 57 5.48 -10.34 -6.44
C PRO A 57 4.50 -9.60 -7.34
N SER A 58 3.58 -8.86 -6.72
CA SER A 58 2.64 -7.99 -7.41
C SER A 58 3.32 -6.70 -7.88
N ALA A 59 2.67 -6.00 -8.82
CA ALA A 59 3.17 -4.72 -9.34
C ALA A 59 3.27 -3.61 -8.26
N SER A 60 2.65 -3.80 -7.09
CA SER A 60 2.75 -2.90 -5.95
C SER A 60 2.78 -3.71 -4.66
N SER A 61 3.55 -3.27 -3.66
CA SER A 61 3.51 -3.79 -2.29
C SER A 61 2.14 -3.59 -1.64
N ASP A 62 1.45 -2.52 -2.01
CA ASP A 62 0.23 -2.05 -1.33
C ASP A 62 -1.00 -2.89 -1.67
N SER A 63 -0.86 -3.81 -2.64
CA SER A 63 -1.91 -4.80 -2.92
C SER A 63 -1.91 -5.97 -1.95
N ASP A 64 -0.84 -6.18 -1.17
CA ASP A 64 -0.80 -7.18 -0.12
C ASP A 64 -1.11 -6.54 1.23
N ILE A 65 -2.40 -6.49 1.54
CA ILE A 65 -2.94 -5.87 2.76
C ILE A 65 -2.26 -6.45 4.02
N ASN A 66 -2.02 -7.75 4.06
CA ASN A 66 -1.44 -8.42 5.22
C ASN A 66 0.03 -8.02 5.41
N LEU A 67 0.78 -7.90 4.31
CA LEU A 67 2.16 -7.43 4.35
C LEU A 67 2.23 -5.98 4.83
N VAL A 68 1.39 -5.09 4.28
CA VAL A 68 1.36 -3.66 4.68
C VAL A 68 1.02 -3.49 6.15
N ILE A 69 -0.02 -4.17 6.65
CA ILE A 69 -0.40 -4.11 8.07
C ILE A 69 0.75 -4.61 8.95
N SER A 70 1.46 -5.66 8.51
CA SER A 70 2.56 -6.23 9.28
C SER A 70 3.78 -5.32 9.31
N LEU A 71 4.10 -4.67 8.19
CA LEU A 71 5.16 -3.68 8.10
C LEU A 71 4.87 -2.46 8.98
N ASN A 72 3.61 -2.00 9.01
CA ASN A 72 3.22 -0.85 9.81
C ASN A 72 3.40 -1.05 11.33
N LYS A 73 3.40 -2.30 11.83
CA LYS A 73 3.72 -2.58 13.24
C LYS A 73 5.16 -2.19 13.63
N TYR A 74 6.03 -2.07 12.64
CA TYR A 74 7.44 -1.72 12.80
C TYR A 74 7.74 -0.28 12.38
N ASP A 75 6.73 0.48 11.93
CA ASP A 75 6.88 1.91 11.72
C ASP A 75 6.99 2.61 13.08
N LEU A 76 8.06 3.39 13.25
CA LEU A 76 8.31 4.16 14.50
C LEU A 76 7.41 5.41 14.61
N ASN A 77 6.66 5.73 13.55
CA ASN A 77 5.77 6.87 13.52
C ASN A 77 4.42 6.48 14.13
N ASN A 78 4.24 6.79 15.42
CA ASN A 78 2.94 6.86 16.07
C ASN A 78 2.15 8.07 15.53
N ASP A 79 1.84 8.07 14.23
CA ASP A 79 0.94 9.06 13.68
C ASP A 79 -0.50 8.77 14.15
N GLU A 80 -1.32 9.82 14.27
CA GLU A 80 -2.75 9.69 14.60
C GLU A 80 -3.58 9.03 13.48
N ASN A 81 -2.90 8.52 12.44
CA ASN A 81 -3.57 7.93 11.30
C ASN A 81 -4.04 6.52 11.64
N CYS A 82 -5.09 6.10 10.95
CA CYS A 82 -5.58 4.73 10.95
C CYS A 82 -5.61 4.21 9.52
N PHE A 83 -5.90 2.93 9.34
CA PHE A 83 -6.17 2.41 8.00
C PHE A 83 -7.60 2.76 7.57
N LEU A 84 -7.79 3.04 6.28
CA LEU A 84 -9.12 3.34 5.73
C LEU A 84 -10.14 2.21 5.93
N PHE A 85 -9.68 0.95 6.04
CA PHE A 85 -10.58 -0.15 6.37
C PHE A 85 -11.23 -0.02 7.76
N ASP A 86 -10.58 0.67 8.70
CA ASP A 86 -11.07 0.97 10.07
C ASP A 86 -11.99 2.20 10.14
N VAL A 87 -12.14 2.94 9.05
CA VAL A 87 -13.09 4.06 8.94
C VAL A 87 -14.46 3.51 8.59
N LEU A 88 -15.53 3.94 9.26
CA LEU A 88 -16.88 3.50 8.92
C LEU A 88 -17.34 4.13 7.61
N ASN A 89 -18.28 3.46 6.92
CA ASN A 89 -18.96 4.11 5.80
C ASN A 89 -19.68 5.37 6.30
N ASP A 90 -19.86 6.32 5.40
CA ASP A 90 -20.36 7.67 5.62
C ASP A 90 -19.55 8.56 6.56
N SER A 91 -18.45 8.06 7.14
CA SER A 91 -17.55 8.86 7.96
C SER A 91 -16.56 9.67 7.11
N LEU A 92 -16.11 10.78 7.67
CA LEU A 92 -15.11 11.66 7.07
C LEU A 92 -13.70 11.31 7.53
N PHE A 93 -12.76 11.50 6.62
CA PHE A 93 -11.35 11.37 6.90
C PHE A 93 -10.53 12.36 6.08
N GLU A 94 -9.38 12.75 6.63
CA GLU A 94 -8.37 13.51 5.92
C GLU A 94 -7.36 12.56 5.28
N TYR A 95 -6.93 12.90 4.07
CA TYR A 95 -5.86 12.20 3.39
C TYR A 95 -4.73 13.17 3.03
N LYS A 96 -3.50 12.81 3.42
CA LYS A 96 -2.26 13.54 3.16
C LYS A 96 -2.26 15.03 3.59
N GLY A 97 -2.89 15.37 4.72
CA GLY A 97 -2.76 16.72 5.28
C GLY A 97 -3.56 17.81 4.58
N ALA A 98 -4.41 17.47 3.60
CA ALA A 98 -4.89 18.47 2.65
C ALA A 98 -6.37 18.38 2.29
N ARG A 99 -6.89 17.17 2.07
CA ARG A 99 -8.22 16.98 1.48
C ARG A 99 -9.06 16.06 2.36
N ILE A 100 -10.33 16.45 2.52
CA ILE A 100 -11.33 15.72 3.29
C ILE A 100 -12.17 14.89 2.34
N TYR A 101 -12.34 13.63 2.69
CA TYR A 101 -13.10 12.66 1.94
C TYR A 101 -14.14 11.99 2.82
N LYS A 102 -15.26 11.60 2.21
CA LYS A 102 -16.27 10.73 2.79
C LYS A 102 -16.10 9.32 2.26
N LYS A 103 -16.03 8.32 3.15
CA LYS A 103 -16.03 6.91 2.73
C LYS A 103 -17.45 6.52 2.31
N ILE A 104 -17.65 6.14 1.06
CA ILE A 104 -19.00 5.83 0.55
C ILE A 104 -19.29 4.33 0.70
N ASN A 105 -18.53 3.49 -0.01
CA ASN A 105 -18.72 2.05 0.03
C ASN A 105 -17.44 1.29 -0.35
N LYS A 106 -17.50 -0.04 -0.19
CA LYS A 106 -16.43 -0.97 -0.55
C LYS A 106 -16.75 -1.64 -1.89
N LEU A 107 -15.84 -1.54 -2.85
CA LEU A 107 -15.76 -2.43 -4.02
C LEU A 107 -14.93 -3.67 -3.68
N ARG A 108 -14.71 -4.57 -4.66
CA ARG A 108 -13.96 -5.82 -4.45
C ARG A 108 -12.61 -5.63 -3.74
N LYS A 109 -11.80 -4.65 -4.16
CA LYS A 109 -10.43 -4.43 -3.65
C LYS A 109 -10.16 -3.00 -3.15
N ARG A 110 -11.11 -2.08 -3.29
CA ARG A 110 -10.91 -0.63 -3.08
C ARG A 110 -12.15 -0.02 -2.43
N TYR A 111 -11.99 1.11 -1.77
CA TYR A 111 -13.11 1.92 -1.30
C TYR A 111 -13.39 3.04 -2.29
N ILE A 112 -14.66 3.32 -2.56
CA ILE A 112 -15.05 4.58 -3.20
C ILE A 112 -15.15 5.63 -2.09
N CYS A 113 -14.44 6.73 -2.29
CA CYS A 113 -14.50 7.88 -1.40
C CYS A 113 -14.75 9.15 -2.21
N GLU A 114 -15.56 10.04 -1.67
CA GLU A 114 -15.94 11.30 -2.32
C GLU A 114 -15.21 12.46 -1.66
N GLU A 115 -14.57 13.32 -2.44
CA GLU A 115 -13.96 14.55 -1.92
C GLU A 115 -15.04 15.59 -1.61
N ILE A 116 -15.10 16.07 -0.36
CA ILE A 116 -16.17 16.96 0.10
C ILE A 116 -16.21 18.29 -0.67
N LYS A 117 -15.05 18.85 -1.02
CA LYS A 117 -14.97 20.15 -1.71
C LYS A 117 -15.46 20.10 -3.16
N THR A 118 -15.29 18.97 -3.84
CA THR A 118 -15.48 18.89 -5.30
C THR A 118 -16.61 17.93 -5.71
N GLY A 119 -17.07 17.07 -4.79
CA GLY A 119 -18.02 15.99 -5.08
C GLY A 119 -17.43 14.87 -5.94
N LYS A 120 -16.14 14.91 -6.27
CA LYS A 120 -15.50 13.91 -7.13
C LYS A 120 -15.25 12.61 -6.36
N LYS A 121 -15.50 11.48 -7.01
CA LYS A 121 -15.29 10.13 -6.46
C LYS A 121 -13.93 9.57 -6.86
N TYR A 122 -13.28 8.92 -5.92
CA TYR A 122 -11.93 8.36 -6.02
C TYR A 122 -11.88 6.95 -5.45
N LEU A 123 -10.96 6.13 -5.96
CA LEU A 123 -10.70 4.78 -5.45
C LEU A 123 -9.51 4.76 -4.50
N PHE A 124 -9.76 4.40 -3.26
CA PHE A 124 -8.74 4.29 -2.22
C PHE A 124 -8.37 2.83 -1.91
N SER A 125 -7.10 2.61 -1.57
CA SER A 125 -6.66 1.32 -1.04
C SER A 125 -7.23 1.12 0.37
N PRO A 126 -7.61 -0.11 0.76
CA PRO A 126 -8.02 -0.38 2.14
C PRO A 126 -6.96 -0.02 3.18
N VAL A 127 -5.69 -0.17 2.82
CA VAL A 127 -4.53 0.13 3.69
C VAL A 127 -4.01 1.56 3.53
N SER A 128 -4.77 2.46 2.89
CA SER A 128 -4.44 3.89 2.91
C SER A 128 -4.45 4.40 4.35
N ARG A 129 -3.34 5.04 4.78
CA ARG A 129 -3.24 5.75 6.06
C ARG A 129 -4.02 7.06 5.96
N VAL A 130 -4.97 7.26 6.87
CA VAL A 130 -5.90 8.40 6.88
C VAL A 130 -6.14 8.88 8.31
N LYS A 131 -6.37 10.18 8.48
CA LYS A 131 -6.75 10.76 9.78
C LYS A 131 -8.27 10.80 9.90
N LYS A 132 -8.85 10.21 10.95
CA LYS A 132 -10.29 10.33 11.20
C LYS A 132 -10.62 11.77 11.58
N ILE A 133 -11.73 12.29 11.05
CA ILE A 133 -12.25 13.60 11.43
C ILE A 133 -13.54 13.36 12.22
N ASN A 134 -13.57 13.83 13.46
CA ASN A 134 -14.81 13.94 14.22
C ASN A 134 -15.42 15.30 13.87
N TYR A 135 -16.59 15.30 13.24
CA TYR A 135 -17.41 16.51 13.21
C TYR A 135 -18.11 16.61 14.56
N GLU A 136 -17.61 17.45 15.45
CA GLU A 136 -18.48 18.01 16.48
C GLU A 136 -19.48 18.89 15.73
N LYS A 137 -20.75 18.47 15.71
CA LYS A 137 -21.82 19.39 15.32
C LYS A 137 -21.78 20.51 16.34
N SER A 138 -21.32 21.69 15.94
CA SER A 138 -21.71 22.93 16.59
C SER A 138 -23.23 22.97 16.50
N SER A 139 -23.91 22.62 17.59
CA SER A 139 -25.34 22.83 17.75
C SER A 139 -25.57 24.34 17.72
N SER A 140 -26.06 24.85 16.59
CA SER A 140 -26.73 26.14 16.51
C SER A 140 -28.23 25.93 16.63
#